data_AF-A0A7V7TY09-F1
#
_entry.id   AF-A0A7V7TY09-F1
#
_cell.length_a   1.000
_cell.length_b   1.000
_cell.length_c   1.000
_cell.angle_alpha   90.00
_cell.angle_beta   90.00
_cell.angle_gamma   90.00
#
_symmetry.space_group_name_H-M   'P 1'
#
loop_
_entity.id
_entity.type
_entity.pdbx_description
1 polymer ?
#
loop_
_entity_poly.entity_id
_entity_poly.type
_entity_poly.pdbx_seq_one_letter_code
_entity_poly.pdbx_strand_id
1 'polypeptide(L)'
;MLRAVQALATALLVAAAPMALGQSTAAASELSDAYNHQTDRNFRVGMQMRLAWTGDYKGGFSGAIDPASLRAIRDFQARHGMEASGVIDEAFLKLLVSESDRAQQGVGFRLVDDTVTGARVALPLDLVSDNGRTPIGRVWRSADRSVEVETVRLTGTDETLDGLYATLSHPTASRSVDAATRSEDGFSVSGTEAGRKYVMRFKGVDGDVRGFGVSFDAAAGASILPYAVVAANLFDLSIPANGSEIVAAADTGIGQVPETAAAVAPKHRLSALFESRVKSEEERPNKEKADSSGSGFAVSSDGWVLTNAHVAGSCRTVMVGDKGIADRVVVDEANDLAAVHVGATFAKPLRLAAGTPRLGEDVLALGFPLRSILADSLNVTRGNVSSLLGLQNDPRYLQISAPVQPGNSGGPLVDLSGRVVGVVTAKLDAMAVADATGDIPQSINFAIRPDAASAFLAKNGIDFASAPASKTFGSVADTTETVQDAVMPVLCLAAK
;
A
#
# COMPACT_ATOMS: atom_id res chain seq x y z
N MET A 1 -83.26 3.96 -18.16
CA MET A 1 -83.26 2.85 -17.18
C MET A 1 -82.39 3.29 -16.01
N LEU A 2 -83.01 3.49 -14.85
CA LEU A 2 -82.47 4.16 -13.66
C LEU A 2 -82.66 3.25 -12.42
N ARG A 3 -81.65 3.22 -11.54
CA ARG A 3 -81.66 3.12 -10.05
C ARG A 3 -81.50 1.79 -9.27
N ALA A 4 -80.78 1.97 -8.13
CA ALA A 4 -80.70 1.28 -6.81
C ALA A 4 -79.57 0.23 -6.65
N VAL A 5 -78.56 0.27 -5.75
CA VAL A 5 -78.26 0.77 -4.36
C VAL A 5 -78.49 -0.27 -3.23
N GLN A 6 -77.45 -0.42 -2.36
CA GLN A 6 -77.36 -0.99 -0.96
C GLN A 6 -77.17 -2.52 -0.77
N ALA A 7 -76.46 -3.09 0.23
CA ALA A 7 -75.62 -2.63 1.37
C ALA A 7 -74.86 -3.82 2.06
N LEU A 8 -73.77 -3.49 2.80
CA LEU A 8 -73.15 -4.01 4.06
C LEU A 8 -73.57 -5.37 4.67
N ALA A 9 -72.82 -6.15 5.48
CA ALA A 9 -71.55 -6.15 6.26
C ALA A 9 -71.21 -7.66 6.50
N THR A 10 -70.02 -8.15 6.93
CA THR A 10 -69.56 -8.26 8.35
C THR A 10 -68.08 -8.72 8.47
N ALA A 11 -67.35 -8.00 9.32
CA ALA A 11 -66.22 -8.30 10.25
C ALA A 11 -65.24 -9.50 10.12
N LEU A 12 -63.95 -9.11 10.09
CA LEU A 12 -62.76 -9.55 10.88
C LEU A 12 -62.65 -10.99 11.41
N LEU A 13 -61.54 -11.67 11.06
CA LEU A 13 -60.57 -12.19 12.05
C LEU A 13 -59.16 -12.40 11.44
N VAL A 14 -58.21 -11.60 11.94
CA VAL A 14 -56.80 -11.86 12.25
C VAL A 14 -56.03 -12.92 11.45
N ALA A 15 -55.10 -12.45 10.62
CA ALA A 15 -53.70 -12.95 10.60
C ALA A 15 -52.80 -11.89 9.93
N ALA A 16 -52.51 -10.81 10.64
CA ALA A 16 -51.34 -10.01 10.33
C ALA A 16 -50.10 -10.80 10.74
N ALA A 17 -49.53 -11.57 9.81
CA ALA A 17 -48.17 -12.05 9.94
C ALA A 17 -47.25 -11.00 9.29
N PRO A 18 -46.32 -10.37 10.03
CA PRO A 18 -45.26 -9.61 9.41
C PRO A 18 -44.23 -10.61 8.88
N MET A 19 -44.37 -11.04 7.64
CA MET A 19 -43.34 -11.83 6.95
C MET A 19 -42.87 -11.09 5.71
N ALA A 20 -42.03 -10.07 5.93
CA ALA A 20 -41.20 -9.48 4.88
C ALA A 20 -39.90 -8.82 5.40
N LEU A 21 -39.42 -9.19 6.60
CA LEU A 21 -38.13 -8.70 7.13
C LEU A 21 -37.03 -9.77 7.16
N GLY A 22 -37.32 -11.01 6.72
CA GLY A 22 -36.36 -12.12 6.76
C GLY A 22 -35.66 -12.45 5.44
N GLN A 23 -36.23 -12.09 4.28
CA GLN A 23 -35.67 -12.49 2.98
C GLN A 23 -34.57 -11.53 2.47
N SER A 24 -34.69 -10.22 2.72
CA SER A 24 -33.70 -9.23 2.25
C SER A 24 -32.37 -9.31 3.02
N THR A 25 -32.43 -9.65 4.31
CA THR A 25 -31.26 -9.75 5.19
C THR A 25 -30.47 -11.03 4.94
N ALA A 26 -31.15 -12.16 4.71
CA ALA A 26 -30.51 -13.44 4.35
C ALA A 26 -29.79 -13.36 2.99
N ALA A 27 -30.42 -12.76 1.97
CA ALA A 27 -29.78 -12.56 0.67
C ALA A 27 -28.58 -11.59 0.74
N ALA A 28 -28.66 -10.56 1.61
CA ALA A 28 -27.54 -9.64 1.83
C ALA A 28 -26.37 -10.32 2.56
N SER A 29 -26.63 -11.17 3.57
CA SER A 29 -25.56 -11.93 4.23
C SER A 29 -24.89 -12.92 3.29
N GLU A 30 -25.68 -13.67 2.48
CA GLU A 30 -25.13 -14.61 1.49
C GLU A 30 -24.26 -13.91 0.44
N LEU A 31 -24.66 -12.71 -0.01
CA LEU A 31 -23.87 -11.91 -0.95
C LEU A 31 -22.59 -11.36 -0.31
N SER A 32 -22.66 -10.90 0.94
CA SER A 32 -21.49 -10.49 1.72
C SER A 32 -20.47 -11.62 1.85
N ASP A 33 -20.95 -12.81 2.22
CA ASP A 33 -20.13 -14.01 2.40
C ASP A 33 -19.52 -14.44 1.06
N ALA A 34 -20.32 -14.44 -0.01
CA ALA A 34 -19.83 -14.72 -1.35
C ALA A 34 -18.68 -13.77 -1.74
N TYR A 35 -18.83 -12.45 -1.52
CA TYR A 35 -17.74 -11.52 -1.79
C TYR A 35 -16.50 -11.79 -0.92
N ASN A 36 -16.68 -12.00 0.38
CA ASN A 36 -15.56 -12.21 1.29
C ASN A 36 -14.76 -13.48 0.98
N HIS A 37 -15.42 -14.52 0.47
CA HIS A 37 -14.78 -15.80 0.13
C HIS A 37 -14.29 -15.91 -1.32
N GLN A 38 -14.95 -15.24 -2.26
CA GLN A 38 -14.71 -15.46 -3.70
C GLN A 38 -13.89 -14.35 -4.36
N THR A 39 -13.72 -13.21 -3.70
CA THR A 39 -12.90 -12.10 -4.23
C THR A 39 -11.59 -11.96 -3.48
N ASP A 40 -10.63 -11.26 -4.08
CA ASP A 40 -9.38 -10.91 -3.42
C ASP A 40 -9.61 -9.82 -2.35
N ARG A 41 -8.86 -9.87 -1.24
CA ARG A 41 -9.00 -8.88 -0.17
C ARG A 41 -8.59 -7.48 -0.64
N ASN A 42 -7.52 -7.34 -1.43
CA ASN A 42 -7.06 -6.03 -1.91
C ASN A 42 -8.05 -5.44 -2.91
N PHE A 43 -8.71 -6.27 -3.73
CA PHE A 43 -9.83 -5.82 -4.55
C PHE A 43 -10.92 -5.16 -3.68
N ARG A 44 -11.31 -5.81 -2.58
CA ARG A 44 -12.34 -5.29 -1.68
C ARG A 44 -11.90 -4.02 -0.95
N VAL A 45 -10.64 -3.94 -0.52
CA VAL A 45 -10.04 -2.72 0.05
C VAL A 45 -10.09 -1.57 -0.96
N GLY A 46 -9.67 -1.82 -2.21
CA GLY A 46 -9.70 -0.85 -3.29
C GLY A 46 -11.11 -0.36 -3.60
N MET A 47 -12.10 -1.26 -3.61
CA MET A 47 -13.50 -0.90 -3.78
C MET A 47 -14.01 0.00 -2.64
N GLN A 48 -13.74 -0.35 -1.38
CA GLN A 48 -14.13 0.47 -0.22
C GLN A 48 -13.50 1.87 -0.28
N MET A 49 -12.24 1.96 -0.69
CA MET A 49 -11.56 3.24 -0.89
C MET A 49 -12.19 4.06 -2.02
N ARG A 50 -12.52 3.44 -3.15
CA ARG A 50 -13.16 4.14 -4.29
C ARG A 50 -14.57 4.60 -3.94
N LEU A 51 -15.36 3.79 -3.22
CA LEU A 51 -16.66 4.20 -2.69
C LEU A 51 -16.54 5.33 -1.67
N ALA A 52 -15.44 5.42 -0.93
CA ALA A 52 -15.18 6.54 -0.05
C ALA A 52 -14.87 7.83 -0.83
N TRP A 53 -14.13 7.74 -1.93
CA TRP A 53 -13.88 8.86 -2.85
C TRP A 53 -15.15 9.42 -3.49
N THR A 54 -16.16 8.58 -3.73
CA THR A 54 -17.46 9.00 -4.25
C THR A 54 -18.43 9.46 -3.16
N GLY A 55 -18.03 9.36 -1.89
CA GLY A 55 -18.79 9.78 -0.72
C GLY A 55 -19.80 8.76 -0.19
N ASP A 56 -19.86 7.57 -0.79
CA ASP A 56 -20.83 6.53 -0.48
C ASP A 56 -20.38 5.61 0.68
N TYR A 57 -19.06 5.53 0.96
CA TYR A 57 -18.51 4.73 2.06
C TYR A 57 -17.71 5.57 3.08
N LYS A 58 -17.98 5.34 4.37
CA LYS A 58 -17.34 6.08 5.49
C LYS A 58 -16.63 5.16 6.48
N GLY A 59 -16.63 3.84 6.23
CA GLY A 59 -16.03 2.85 7.11
C GLY A 59 -14.52 2.68 6.89
N GLY A 60 -13.93 1.74 7.64
CA GLY A 60 -12.53 1.36 7.49
C GLY A 60 -12.28 0.49 6.26
N PHE A 61 -11.12 0.62 5.63
CA PHE A 61 -10.75 -0.18 4.45
C PHE A 61 -10.19 -1.56 4.85
N SER A 62 -10.98 -2.33 5.59
CA SER A 62 -10.57 -3.65 6.11
C SER A 62 -10.53 -4.73 5.02
N GLY A 63 -11.21 -4.47 3.90
CA GLY A 63 -11.48 -5.45 2.86
C GLY A 63 -12.61 -6.40 3.23
N ALA A 64 -13.22 -6.35 4.41
CA ALA A 64 -14.41 -7.15 4.69
C ALA A 64 -15.64 -6.48 4.07
N ILE A 65 -16.36 -7.16 3.18
CA ILE A 65 -17.70 -6.73 2.76
C ILE A 65 -18.63 -7.02 3.92
N ASP A 66 -18.97 -5.95 4.65
CA ASP A 66 -19.92 -5.94 5.74
C ASP A 66 -21.23 -5.26 5.30
N PRO A 67 -22.27 -5.20 6.16
CA PRO A 67 -23.51 -4.52 5.81
C PRO A 67 -23.32 -3.03 5.42
N ALA A 68 -22.28 -2.36 5.92
CA ALA A 68 -21.99 -0.98 5.54
C ALA A 68 -21.45 -0.88 4.11
N SER A 69 -20.57 -1.81 3.72
CA SER A 69 -20.00 -1.91 2.37
C SER A 69 -21.08 -2.24 1.35
N LEU A 70 -21.96 -3.21 1.65
CA LEU A 70 -23.09 -3.56 0.77
C LEU A 70 -24.07 -2.39 0.61
N ARG A 71 -24.34 -1.64 1.69
CA ARG A 71 -25.17 -0.42 1.58
C ARG A 71 -24.50 0.61 0.67
N ALA A 72 -23.21 0.88 0.83
CA ALA A 72 -22.49 1.83 -0.02
C ALA A 72 -22.54 1.45 -1.51
N ILE A 73 -22.38 0.16 -1.84
CA ILE A 73 -22.51 -0.34 -3.22
C ILE A 73 -23.93 -0.06 -3.76
N ARG A 74 -24.96 -0.40 -2.98
CA ARG A 74 -26.36 -0.19 -3.37
C ARG A 74 -26.74 1.27 -3.51
N ASP A 75 -26.25 2.12 -2.62
CA ASP A 75 -26.49 3.57 -2.64
C ASP A 75 -25.83 4.19 -3.87
N PHE A 76 -24.59 3.80 -4.19
CA PHE A 76 -23.92 4.21 -5.43
C PHE A 76 -24.70 3.77 -6.66
N GLN A 77 -25.13 2.50 -6.72
CA GLN A 77 -25.95 1.97 -7.81
C GLN A 77 -27.25 2.76 -7.99
N ALA A 78 -27.99 2.97 -6.90
CA ALA A 78 -29.24 3.71 -6.91
C ALA A 78 -29.06 5.16 -7.39
N ARG A 79 -28.02 5.84 -6.90
CA ARG A 79 -27.68 7.22 -7.27
C ARG A 79 -27.38 7.37 -8.77
N HIS A 80 -26.92 6.30 -9.40
CA HIS A 80 -26.55 6.25 -10.81
C HIS A 80 -27.59 5.55 -11.71
N GLY A 81 -28.80 5.30 -11.17
CA GLY A 81 -29.90 4.69 -11.93
C GLY A 81 -29.68 3.21 -12.28
N MET A 82 -28.72 2.55 -11.63
CA MET A 82 -28.50 1.11 -11.71
C MET A 82 -29.46 0.38 -10.75
N GLU A 83 -29.67 -0.92 -10.97
CA GLU A 83 -30.37 -1.74 -9.99
C GLU A 83 -29.55 -1.83 -8.69
N ALA A 84 -30.13 -1.42 -7.57
CA ALA A 84 -29.51 -1.42 -6.25
C ALA A 84 -29.45 -2.83 -5.62
N SER A 85 -28.96 -3.81 -6.39
CA SER A 85 -28.87 -5.21 -6.00
C SER A 85 -27.75 -5.46 -4.99
N GLY A 86 -26.70 -4.63 -5.05
CA GLY A 86 -25.42 -4.87 -4.37
C GLY A 86 -24.48 -5.78 -5.16
N VAL A 87 -24.88 -6.22 -6.35
CA VAL A 87 -24.04 -7.03 -7.24
C VAL A 87 -23.05 -6.13 -7.96
N ILE A 88 -21.77 -6.39 -7.76
CA ILE A 88 -20.65 -5.73 -8.42
C ILE A 88 -20.49 -6.31 -9.83
N ASP A 89 -20.91 -5.54 -10.84
CA ASP A 89 -20.73 -5.86 -12.25
C ASP A 89 -19.76 -4.87 -12.93
N GLU A 90 -19.49 -5.11 -14.21
CA GLU A 90 -18.55 -4.30 -14.99
C GLU A 90 -18.99 -2.83 -15.12
N ALA A 91 -20.30 -2.58 -15.27
CA ALA A 91 -20.85 -1.24 -15.42
C ALA A 91 -20.68 -0.42 -14.14
N PHE A 92 -20.98 -1.03 -12.99
CA PHE A 92 -20.73 -0.46 -11.67
C PHE A 92 -19.24 -0.13 -11.48
N LEU A 93 -18.34 -1.09 -11.74
CA LEU A 93 -16.90 -0.91 -11.53
C LEU A 93 -16.32 0.20 -12.40
N LYS A 94 -16.66 0.24 -13.70
CA LYS A 94 -16.20 1.30 -14.63
C LYS A 94 -16.62 2.69 -14.16
N LEU A 95 -17.86 2.84 -13.73
CA LEU A 95 -18.38 4.11 -13.25
C LEU A 95 -17.73 4.52 -11.92
N LEU A 96 -17.62 3.58 -10.97
CA LEU A 96 -16.98 3.81 -9.68
C LEU A 96 -15.53 4.26 -9.83
N VAL A 97 -14.76 3.61 -10.73
CA VAL A 97 -13.38 3.99 -11.04
C VAL A 97 -13.34 5.41 -11.61
N SER A 98 -14.15 5.70 -12.63
CA SER A 98 -14.17 7.02 -13.28
C SER A 98 -14.53 8.17 -12.32
N GLU A 99 -15.54 8.00 -11.47
CA GLU A 99 -15.92 9.02 -10.49
C GLU A 99 -14.86 9.19 -9.40
N SER A 100 -14.30 8.09 -8.91
CA SER A 100 -13.24 8.12 -7.90
C SER A 100 -11.96 8.79 -8.42
N ASP A 101 -11.55 8.51 -9.66
CA ASP A 101 -10.36 9.12 -10.26
C ASP A 101 -10.57 10.61 -10.48
N ARG A 102 -11.77 11.02 -10.93
CA ARG A 102 -12.13 12.44 -11.06
C ARG A 102 -12.10 13.16 -9.71
N ALA A 103 -12.59 12.52 -8.64
CA ALA A 103 -12.56 13.08 -7.30
C ALA A 103 -11.12 13.27 -6.78
N GLN A 104 -10.25 12.29 -7.02
CA GLN A 104 -8.81 12.36 -6.66
C GLN A 104 -8.07 13.45 -7.42
N GLN A 105 -8.28 13.53 -8.74
CA GLN A 105 -7.69 14.55 -9.60
C GLN A 105 -8.21 15.94 -9.22
N GLY A 106 -9.49 16.07 -8.89
CA GLY A 106 -10.11 17.35 -8.52
C GLY A 106 -9.56 17.99 -7.24
N VAL A 107 -8.79 17.24 -6.44
CA VAL A 107 -8.12 17.75 -5.24
C VAL A 107 -6.60 17.69 -5.31
N GLY A 108 -6.01 17.22 -6.42
CA GLY A 108 -4.56 17.03 -6.53
C GLY A 108 -4.02 16.05 -5.49
N PHE A 109 -4.71 14.92 -5.30
CA PHE A 109 -4.36 13.93 -4.27
C PHE A 109 -2.93 13.38 -4.46
N ARG A 110 -2.12 13.46 -3.40
CA ARG A 110 -0.74 12.95 -3.37
C ARG A 110 -0.40 12.39 -1.99
N LEU A 111 0.33 11.28 -1.94
CA LEU A 111 0.98 10.84 -0.71
C LEU A 111 2.30 11.58 -0.54
N VAL A 112 2.50 12.21 0.60
CA VAL A 112 3.65 13.03 0.93
C VAL A 112 4.25 12.59 2.26
N ASP A 113 5.57 12.57 2.32
CA ASP A 113 6.32 12.22 3.52
C ASP A 113 6.56 13.48 4.33
N ASP A 114 5.87 13.62 5.46
CA ASP A 114 6.14 14.70 6.37
C ASP A 114 7.35 14.36 7.23
N THR A 115 8.53 14.83 6.81
CA THR A 115 9.78 14.63 7.55
C THR A 115 9.76 15.18 8.98
N VAL A 116 8.83 16.08 9.32
CA VAL A 116 8.71 16.66 10.67
C VAL A 116 8.10 15.65 11.64
N THR A 117 6.96 15.09 11.25
CA THR A 117 6.23 14.11 12.07
C THR A 117 6.57 12.69 11.69
N GLY A 118 7.41 12.48 10.68
CA GLY A 118 7.65 11.21 10.00
C GLY A 118 6.45 10.61 9.27
N ALA A 119 5.23 11.14 9.39
CA ALA A 119 4.07 10.45 8.84
C ALA A 119 4.02 10.48 7.30
N ARG A 120 3.54 9.39 6.67
CA ARG A 120 3.03 9.45 5.29
C ARG A 120 1.62 10.02 5.34
N VAL A 121 1.37 11.08 4.59
CA VAL A 121 0.08 11.76 4.60
C VAL A 121 -0.44 11.98 3.21
N ALA A 122 -1.71 11.66 3.02
CA ALA A 122 -2.48 12.05 1.86
C ALA A 122 -2.78 13.55 1.90
N LEU A 123 -2.34 14.29 0.89
CA LEU A 123 -2.55 15.74 0.77
C LEU A 123 -3.31 16.10 -0.52
N PRO A 124 -4.20 17.10 -0.47
CA PRO A 124 -4.91 17.61 -1.63
C PRO A 124 -4.15 18.83 -2.19
N LEU A 125 -3.05 18.60 -2.91
CA LEU A 125 -2.08 19.65 -3.24
C LEU A 125 -2.60 20.72 -4.22
N ASP A 126 -3.71 20.47 -4.91
CA ASP A 126 -4.37 21.51 -5.72
C ASP A 126 -5.19 22.47 -4.86
N LEU A 127 -5.52 22.08 -3.62
CA LEU A 127 -6.33 22.86 -2.69
C LEU A 127 -5.50 23.53 -1.60
N VAL A 128 -4.46 22.86 -1.11
CA VAL A 128 -3.67 23.31 0.04
C VAL A 128 -2.19 23.43 -0.30
N SER A 129 -1.55 24.45 0.24
CA SER A 129 -0.10 24.65 0.16
C SER A 129 0.56 24.47 1.53
N ASP A 130 1.82 24.04 1.54
CA ASP A 130 2.61 23.93 2.77
C ASP A 130 2.72 25.29 3.47
N ASN A 131 2.22 25.36 4.69
CA ASN A 131 2.29 26.55 5.54
C ASN A 131 3.36 26.42 6.62
N GLY A 132 4.18 25.37 6.57
CA GLY A 132 5.36 25.17 7.39
C GLY A 132 5.12 24.42 8.70
N ARG A 133 6.20 24.31 9.49
CA ARG A 133 6.22 23.56 10.75
C ARG A 133 5.35 24.19 11.82
N THR A 134 4.68 23.38 12.61
CA THR A 134 4.03 23.73 13.88
C THR A 134 4.86 23.13 15.04
N PRO A 135 4.73 23.63 16.27
CA PRO A 135 5.36 23.03 17.46
C PRO A 135 5.23 21.51 17.62
N ILE A 136 4.19 20.91 17.04
CA ILE A 136 3.94 19.47 17.14
C ILE A 136 3.92 18.79 15.77
N GLY A 137 4.23 19.48 14.66
CA GLY A 137 4.18 18.87 13.33
C GLY A 137 4.23 19.86 12.17
N ARG A 138 3.30 19.75 11.22
CA ARG A 138 3.27 20.56 9.99
C ARG A 138 1.84 20.81 9.54
N VAL A 139 1.60 21.96 8.92
CA VAL A 139 0.28 22.34 8.43
C VAL A 139 0.31 22.75 6.96
N TRP A 140 -0.69 22.27 6.21
CA TRP A 140 -1.04 22.72 4.87
C TRP A 140 -2.40 23.40 4.92
N ARG A 141 -2.59 24.44 4.12
CA ARG A 141 -3.84 25.22 4.14
C ARG A 141 -4.17 25.76 2.76
N SER A 142 -5.47 25.87 2.48
CA SER A 142 -5.95 26.57 1.30
C SER A 142 -5.76 28.08 1.44
N ALA A 143 -5.66 28.78 0.31
CA ALA A 143 -5.45 30.23 0.27
C ALA A 143 -6.57 31.01 0.98
N ASP A 144 -7.81 30.54 0.86
CA ASP A 144 -9.01 31.09 1.51
C ASP A 144 -9.21 30.60 2.96
N ARG A 145 -8.34 29.70 3.44
CA ARG A 145 -8.39 29.05 4.77
C ARG A 145 -9.61 28.16 5.00
N SER A 146 -10.38 27.85 3.95
CA SER A 146 -11.53 26.97 4.06
C SER A 146 -11.15 25.51 4.34
N VAL A 147 -9.90 25.11 4.03
CA VAL A 147 -9.37 23.75 4.28
C VAL A 147 -8.00 23.82 4.94
N GLU A 148 -7.81 23.00 5.95
CA GLU A 148 -6.53 22.82 6.64
C GLU A 148 -6.26 21.34 6.86
N VAL A 149 -5.02 20.95 6.66
CA VAL A 149 -4.50 19.61 6.94
C VAL A 149 -3.32 19.77 7.87
N GLU A 150 -3.31 19.09 9.01
CA GLU A 150 -2.21 19.17 9.97
C GLU A 150 -1.76 17.76 10.39
N THR A 151 -0.45 17.57 10.44
CA THR A 151 0.20 16.42 11.06
C THR A 151 0.66 16.75 12.46
N VAL A 152 0.68 15.72 13.30
CA VAL A 152 1.12 15.82 14.69
C VAL A 152 2.08 14.68 15.02
N ARG A 153 3.08 14.95 15.84
CA ARG A 153 3.92 13.99 16.55
C ARG A 153 4.14 14.47 17.98
N LEU A 154 3.75 13.63 18.94
CA LEU A 154 3.93 13.83 20.36
C LEU A 154 4.89 12.74 20.83
N THR A 155 6.08 13.15 21.27
CA THR A 155 7.13 12.27 21.81
C THR A 155 7.75 12.95 23.02
N GLY A 156 7.98 12.20 24.10
CA GLY A 156 8.56 12.75 25.33
C GLY A 156 7.60 13.67 26.10
N THR A 157 6.30 13.48 25.92
CA THR A 157 5.22 14.17 26.64
C THR A 157 4.48 13.19 27.56
N ASP A 158 3.82 13.69 28.61
CA ASP A 158 2.90 12.87 29.44
C ASP A 158 1.61 12.48 28.69
N GLU A 159 1.39 13.02 27.49
CA GLU A 159 0.25 12.68 26.63
C GLU A 159 0.37 11.26 26.09
N THR A 160 -0.66 10.46 26.35
CA THR A 160 -0.80 9.10 25.84
C THR A 160 -1.91 9.02 24.81
N LEU A 161 -1.88 7.99 23.97
CA LEU A 161 -2.94 7.73 23.00
C LEU A 161 -4.33 7.65 23.66
N ASP A 162 -4.40 7.05 24.86
CA ASP A 162 -5.63 6.94 25.64
C ASP A 162 -6.08 8.28 26.26
N GLY A 163 -5.15 9.08 26.78
CA GLY A 163 -5.44 10.42 27.29
C GLY A 163 -5.96 11.36 26.19
N LEU A 164 -5.34 11.28 25.02
CA LEU A 164 -5.75 12.04 23.85
C LEU A 164 -7.12 11.58 23.34
N TYR A 165 -7.36 10.26 23.28
CA TYR A 165 -8.68 9.73 22.91
C TYR A 165 -9.76 10.17 23.90
N ALA A 166 -9.52 10.06 25.21
CA ALA A 166 -10.46 10.51 26.24
C ALA A 166 -10.78 11.99 26.09
N THR A 167 -9.79 12.81 25.75
CA THR A 167 -10.01 14.25 25.53
C THR A 167 -10.79 14.53 24.26
N LEU A 168 -10.43 13.94 23.13
CA LEU A 168 -10.98 14.29 21.81
C LEU A 168 -12.34 13.63 21.53
N SER A 169 -12.63 12.49 22.12
CA SER A 169 -13.90 11.77 21.96
C SER A 169 -15.07 12.40 22.74
N HIS A 170 -14.80 13.35 23.64
CA HIS A 170 -15.83 14.03 24.42
C HIS A 170 -16.18 15.42 23.83
N PRO A 171 -17.48 15.74 23.66
CA PRO A 171 -17.92 17.07 23.30
C PRO A 171 -17.50 18.13 24.33
N THR A 172 -17.32 19.36 23.87
CA THR A 172 -17.06 20.54 24.71
C THR A 172 -18.07 21.64 24.38
N ALA A 173 -17.96 22.81 25.01
CA ALA A 173 -18.79 23.97 24.65
C ALA A 173 -18.56 24.43 23.19
N SER A 174 -17.38 24.19 22.63
CA SER A 174 -16.99 24.60 21.28
C SER A 174 -16.97 23.46 20.25
N ARG A 175 -17.05 22.19 20.71
CA ARG A 175 -16.84 20.98 19.90
C ARG A 175 -17.96 19.97 20.05
N SER A 176 -18.52 19.53 18.92
CA SER A 176 -19.32 18.31 18.81
C SER A 176 -18.46 17.14 18.34
N VAL A 177 -18.86 15.93 18.72
CA VAL A 177 -18.25 14.67 18.25
C VAL A 177 -19.33 13.88 17.52
N ASP A 178 -19.17 13.70 16.22
CA ASP A 178 -20.11 12.98 15.38
C ASP A 178 -19.82 11.48 15.39
N ALA A 179 -18.53 11.11 15.42
CA ALA A 179 -18.07 9.72 15.54
C ALA A 179 -16.72 9.67 16.23
N ALA A 180 -16.51 8.62 17.02
CA ALA A 180 -15.23 8.30 17.63
C ALA A 180 -15.04 6.78 17.66
N THR A 181 -13.92 6.28 17.14
CA THR A 181 -13.60 4.85 17.09
C THR A 181 -12.19 4.62 17.62
N ARG A 182 -12.00 3.55 18.41
CA ARG A 182 -10.73 3.17 19.03
C ARG A 182 -10.34 1.77 18.57
N SER A 183 -9.11 1.59 18.11
CA SER A 183 -8.45 0.29 17.90
C SER A 183 -7.47 0.03 19.05
N GLU A 184 -6.61 -0.98 18.95
CA GLU A 184 -5.55 -1.22 19.95
C GLU A 184 -4.44 -0.15 19.85
N ASP A 185 -4.02 0.15 18.62
CA ASP A 185 -2.88 1.00 18.26
C ASP A 185 -3.23 2.44 17.86
N GLY A 186 -4.52 2.78 17.80
CA GLY A 186 -4.96 4.08 17.31
C GLY A 186 -6.42 4.42 17.59
N PHE A 187 -6.84 5.58 17.11
CA PHE A 187 -8.23 6.01 17.12
C PHE A 187 -8.52 7.01 15.98
N SER A 188 -9.80 7.21 15.70
CA SER A 188 -10.29 8.29 14.85
C SER A 188 -11.41 9.04 15.54
N VAL A 189 -11.48 10.35 15.31
CA VAL A 189 -12.58 11.20 15.77
C VAL A 189 -12.98 12.15 14.65
N SER A 190 -14.27 12.32 14.43
CA SER A 190 -14.81 13.35 13.54
C SER A 190 -15.88 14.15 14.25
N GLY A 191 -16.06 15.40 13.86
CA GLY A 191 -17.05 16.27 14.47
C GLY A 191 -17.05 17.67 13.89
N THR A 192 -17.56 18.61 14.66
CA THR A 192 -17.54 20.03 14.32
C THR A 192 -16.97 20.82 15.50
N GLU A 193 -16.02 21.70 15.24
CA GLU A 193 -15.45 22.60 16.24
C GLU A 193 -15.37 24.01 15.68
N ALA A 194 -15.86 25.01 16.44
CA ALA A 194 -15.87 26.41 16.03
C ALA A 194 -16.44 26.67 14.62
N GLY A 195 -17.47 25.92 14.23
CA GLY A 195 -18.15 26.05 12.93
C GLY A 195 -17.46 25.31 11.76
N ARG A 196 -16.33 24.64 12.00
CA ARG A 196 -15.60 23.83 11.03
C ARG A 196 -15.79 22.36 11.31
N LYS A 197 -15.95 21.56 10.26
CA LYS A 197 -15.90 20.11 10.38
C LYS A 197 -14.46 19.66 10.53
N TYR A 198 -14.26 18.55 11.25
CA TYR A 198 -12.95 17.93 11.36
C TYR A 198 -13.05 16.40 11.24
N VAL A 199 -11.98 15.82 10.72
CA VAL A 199 -11.70 14.38 10.75
C VAL A 199 -10.26 14.21 11.21
N MET A 200 -10.07 13.44 12.27
CA MET A 200 -8.77 13.20 12.89
C MET A 200 -8.51 11.71 13.03
N ARG A 201 -7.24 11.33 12.87
CA ARG A 201 -6.73 9.98 13.04
C ARG A 201 -5.44 10.05 13.83
N PHE A 202 -5.30 9.21 14.85
CA PHE A 202 -4.08 9.11 15.64
C PHE A 202 -3.68 7.64 15.78
N LYS A 203 -2.38 7.38 15.80
CA LYS A 203 -1.82 6.11 16.28
C LYS A 203 -0.67 6.35 17.23
N GLY A 204 -0.39 5.39 18.09
CA GLY A 204 0.72 5.49 19.03
C GLY A 204 1.25 4.13 19.48
N VAL A 205 2.57 4.06 19.68
CA VAL A 205 3.29 2.93 20.29
C VAL A 205 4.39 3.51 21.19
N ASP A 206 4.57 2.95 22.38
CA ASP A 206 5.67 3.29 23.32
C ASP A 206 5.89 4.79 23.60
N GLY A 207 4.80 5.58 23.68
CA GLY A 207 4.86 7.02 23.99
C GLY A 207 5.22 7.91 22.79
N ASP A 208 5.29 7.38 21.56
CA ASP A 208 5.30 8.14 20.30
C ASP A 208 3.89 8.11 19.69
N VAL A 209 3.17 9.22 19.81
CA VAL A 209 1.82 9.39 19.23
C VAL A 209 1.92 10.27 18.00
N ARG A 210 1.43 9.78 16.86
CA ARG A 210 1.36 10.54 15.62
C ARG A 210 -0.06 10.69 15.16
N GLY A 211 -0.36 11.84 14.58
CA GLY A 211 -1.70 12.25 14.22
C GLY A 211 -1.77 12.93 12.88
N PHE A 212 -2.96 12.89 12.33
CA PHE A 212 -3.37 13.60 11.14
C PHE A 212 -4.77 14.16 11.39
N GLY A 213 -4.98 15.42 11.01
CA GLY A 213 -6.25 16.09 11.07
C GLY A 213 -6.54 16.85 9.79
N VAL A 214 -7.77 16.74 9.29
CA VAL A 214 -8.32 17.66 8.29
C VAL A 214 -9.40 18.48 8.97
N SER A 215 -9.34 19.80 8.85
CA SER A 215 -10.44 20.68 9.22
C SER A 215 -10.91 21.50 8.01
N PHE A 216 -12.21 21.68 7.88
CA PHE A 216 -12.77 22.41 6.74
C PHE A 216 -14.08 23.10 7.08
N ASP A 217 -14.35 24.21 6.39
CA ASP A 217 -15.62 24.92 6.52
C ASP A 217 -16.77 24.06 6.02
N ALA A 218 -17.95 24.21 6.63
CA ALA A 218 -19.14 23.46 6.24
C ALA A 218 -19.47 23.59 4.74
N ALA A 219 -19.20 24.75 4.14
CA ALA A 219 -19.41 25.02 2.71
C ALA A 219 -18.50 24.17 1.80
N ALA A 220 -17.28 23.85 2.24
CA ALA A 220 -16.37 22.96 1.52
C ALA A 220 -16.68 21.46 1.77
N GLY A 221 -17.61 21.15 2.67
CA GLY A 221 -17.78 19.78 3.16
C GLY A 221 -18.16 18.75 2.11
N ALA A 222 -18.92 19.12 1.08
CA ALA A 222 -19.30 18.18 0.03
C ALA A 222 -18.11 17.72 -0.83
N SER A 223 -17.15 18.61 -1.11
CA SER A 223 -15.96 18.30 -1.91
C SER A 223 -14.81 17.72 -1.08
N ILE A 224 -14.70 18.12 0.19
CA ILE A 224 -13.55 17.77 1.03
C ILE A 224 -13.78 16.52 1.88
N LEU A 225 -15.02 16.23 2.27
CA LEU A 225 -15.31 15.09 3.14
C LEU A 225 -14.85 13.74 2.56
N PRO A 226 -15.05 13.43 1.25
CA PRO A 226 -14.52 12.20 0.66
C PRO A 226 -13.00 12.08 0.81
N TYR A 227 -12.26 13.14 0.48
CA TYR A 227 -10.82 13.22 0.70
C TYR A 227 -10.47 13.01 2.19
N ALA A 228 -11.15 13.69 3.11
CA ALA A 228 -10.83 13.62 4.53
C ALA A 228 -11.02 12.21 5.11
N VAL A 229 -12.08 11.50 4.67
CA VAL A 229 -12.33 10.10 5.04
C VAL A 229 -11.25 9.19 4.48
N VAL A 230 -10.89 9.34 3.20
CA VAL A 230 -9.83 8.53 2.57
C VAL A 230 -8.49 8.79 3.25
N ALA A 231 -8.10 10.05 3.41
CA ALA A 231 -6.83 10.44 4.01
C ALA A 231 -6.71 9.94 5.46
N ALA A 232 -7.79 10.00 6.25
CA ALA A 232 -7.81 9.45 7.60
C ALA A 232 -7.67 7.92 7.64
N ASN A 233 -8.20 7.21 6.64
CA ASN A 233 -8.06 5.75 6.53
C ASN A 233 -6.70 5.31 5.99
N LEU A 234 -6.12 6.09 5.07
CA LEU A 234 -4.76 5.88 4.55
C LEU A 234 -3.67 6.31 5.54
N PHE A 235 -4.04 7.05 6.58
CA PHE A 235 -3.20 7.29 7.75
C PHE A 235 -3.13 6.00 8.59
N ASP A 236 -2.46 5.00 8.01
CA ASP A 236 -2.07 3.77 8.69
C ASP A 236 -0.58 3.85 9.01
N LEU A 237 -0.31 4.12 10.28
CA LEU A 237 1.04 4.18 10.80
C LEU A 237 1.47 2.76 11.17
N SER A 238 2.38 2.18 10.39
CA SER A 238 3.28 1.17 10.95
C SER A 238 4.26 1.91 11.86
N ILE A 239 3.98 1.98 13.17
CA ILE A 239 4.90 2.58 14.16
C ILE A 239 5.89 1.50 14.61
N PRO A 240 7.19 1.58 14.29
CA PRO A 240 8.17 0.61 14.78
C PRO A 240 8.53 0.92 16.25
N ALA A 241 8.62 -0.12 17.08
CA ALA A 241 8.82 -0.04 18.54
C ALA A 241 10.12 0.63 19.05
N ASN A 242 11.01 1.11 18.18
CA ASN A 242 12.38 1.51 18.58
C ASN A 242 12.84 2.91 18.12
N GLY A 243 11.93 3.87 17.96
CA GLY A 243 12.30 5.30 17.87
C GLY A 243 13.21 5.66 16.67
N SER A 244 13.31 4.80 15.66
CA SER A 244 14.06 5.05 14.44
C SER A 244 13.13 5.67 13.38
N GLU A 245 13.68 6.66 12.70
CA GLU A 245 13.12 7.58 11.73
C GLU A 245 12.16 6.94 10.68
N ILE A 246 11.00 7.56 10.43
CA ILE A 246 9.97 7.00 9.54
C ILE A 246 10.43 7.06 8.07
N VAL A 247 10.26 5.95 7.36
CA VAL A 247 10.12 5.91 5.91
C VAL A 247 8.70 5.47 5.64
N ALA A 248 8.09 6.18 4.73
CA ALA A 248 6.68 6.19 4.53
C ALA A 248 6.29 5.06 3.55
N ALA A 249 5.13 4.43 3.77
CA ALA A 249 4.70 3.19 3.11
C ALA A 249 4.69 3.34 1.58
N ALA A 250 5.68 2.74 0.89
CA ALA A 250 5.91 2.81 -0.56
C ALA A 250 4.59 2.82 -1.37
N ASP A 251 4.47 3.88 -2.17
CA ASP A 251 3.63 4.06 -3.35
C ASP A 251 2.47 3.05 -3.57
N THR A 252 1.24 3.49 -3.32
CA THR A 252 0.01 2.80 -3.76
C THR A 252 -0.39 3.17 -5.19
N GLY A 253 0.52 3.72 -6.00
CA GLY A 253 0.32 4.00 -7.42
C GLY A 253 -0.41 5.32 -7.69
N ILE A 254 0.05 6.44 -7.12
CA ILE A 254 -0.51 7.76 -7.49
C ILE A 254 0.62 8.74 -7.79
N GLY A 255 0.71 9.06 -9.08
CA GLY A 255 1.87 9.64 -9.77
C GLY A 255 2.45 10.92 -9.19
N GLN A 256 3.74 11.13 -9.48
CA GLN A 256 4.48 12.32 -9.10
C GLN A 256 4.79 13.26 -10.27
N VAL A 257 4.69 14.57 -10.01
CA VAL A 257 5.42 15.66 -10.70
C VAL A 257 5.84 16.72 -9.63
N PRO A 258 6.98 17.45 -9.81
CA PRO A 258 7.84 17.93 -8.71
C PRO A 258 7.65 19.39 -8.24
N GLU A 259 8.36 19.67 -7.15
CA GLU A 259 8.34 20.75 -6.16
C GLU A 259 8.95 22.10 -6.61
N THR A 260 8.52 23.23 -6.03
CA THR A 260 9.43 24.29 -5.52
C THR A 260 8.76 25.38 -4.65
N ALA A 261 9.48 25.70 -3.57
CA ALA A 261 9.72 27.00 -2.92
C ALA A 261 8.70 27.66 -1.95
N ALA A 262 9.29 28.17 -0.86
CA ALA A 262 8.72 28.57 0.43
C ALA A 262 8.33 30.07 0.55
N ALA A 263 7.49 30.42 1.55
CA ALA A 263 7.90 31.13 2.79
C ALA A 263 6.79 31.98 3.50
N VAL A 264 6.88 31.99 4.85
CA VAL A 264 6.42 32.96 5.91
C VAL A 264 4.93 33.06 6.33
N ALA A 265 4.73 32.94 7.67
CA ALA A 265 3.48 32.81 8.45
C ALA A 265 2.76 34.12 8.83
N PRO A 266 1.46 34.09 9.26
CA PRO A 266 1.14 34.08 10.70
C PRO A 266 -0.15 33.33 11.19
N LYS A 267 -0.03 32.87 12.45
CA LYS A 267 -0.96 32.48 13.56
C LYS A 267 -2.43 32.07 13.28
N HIS A 268 -2.71 30.77 13.44
CA HIS A 268 -3.82 30.07 14.17
C HIS A 268 -3.67 28.55 13.81
N ARG A 269 -3.38 27.66 14.78
CA ARG A 269 -2.84 26.28 14.59
C ARG A 269 -3.15 25.33 15.77
N LEU A 270 -3.10 23.98 15.61
CA LEU A 270 -3.14 23.01 16.75
C LEU A 270 -2.04 23.29 17.78
N SER A 271 -0.95 23.91 17.36
CA SER A 271 0.12 24.35 18.26
C SER A 271 -0.33 25.27 19.39
N ALA A 272 -1.44 26.00 19.22
CA ALA A 272 -2.01 26.84 20.27
C ALA A 272 -2.45 26.03 21.51
N LEU A 273 -2.71 24.72 21.36
CA LEU A 273 -3.02 23.83 22.48
C LEU A 273 -1.77 23.43 23.30
N PHE A 274 -0.57 23.49 22.70
CA PHE A 274 0.67 22.93 23.25
C PHE A 274 1.78 23.97 23.51
N GLU A 275 1.61 25.22 23.07
CA GLU A 275 2.56 26.34 23.21
C GLU A 275 2.91 26.70 24.68
N SER A 276 2.18 26.18 25.68
CA SER A 276 2.45 26.48 27.10
C SER A 276 3.51 25.59 27.78
N ARG A 277 3.96 24.49 27.17
CA ARG A 277 4.78 23.47 27.89
C ARG A 277 6.14 23.09 27.27
N VAL A 278 6.49 23.53 26.07
CA VAL A 278 7.69 23.06 25.34
C VAL A 278 8.93 23.94 25.54
N LYS A 279 9.32 24.20 26.80
CA LYS A 279 10.60 24.87 27.12
C LYS A 279 11.58 23.90 27.77
N SER A 280 12.29 23.12 26.94
CA SER A 280 13.54 22.36 27.20
C SER A 280 13.51 21.14 26.27
N GLU A 281 14.49 20.70 25.50
CA GLU A 281 15.90 20.99 25.28
C GLU A 281 16.27 20.37 23.92
N GLU A 282 17.31 20.87 23.28
CA GLU A 282 17.74 20.56 21.92
C GLU A 282 18.93 19.58 21.88
N GLU A 283 19.05 18.87 20.73
CA GLU A 283 20.24 18.24 20.10
C GLU A 283 20.82 16.87 20.56
N ARG A 284 20.79 15.87 19.65
CA ARG A 284 21.90 14.90 19.30
C ARG A 284 21.78 14.36 17.85
N PRO A 285 22.89 13.94 17.18
CA PRO A 285 23.00 13.88 15.70
C PRO A 285 22.67 12.53 15.02
N ASN A 286 22.45 12.64 13.70
CA ASN A 286 21.82 11.75 12.71
C ASN A 286 22.64 10.49 12.29
N LYS A 287 21.97 9.38 11.92
CA LYS A 287 22.53 8.21 11.21
C LYS A 287 21.93 8.13 9.80
N GLU A 288 22.78 7.96 8.78
CA GLU A 288 22.40 7.98 7.35
C GLU A 288 21.42 6.86 6.94
N LYS A 289 20.40 7.22 6.13
CA LYS A 289 19.29 6.37 5.65
C LYS A 289 19.55 5.74 4.26
N ALA A 290 18.81 4.68 3.96
CA ALA A 290 18.77 3.98 2.67
C ALA A 290 17.68 4.55 1.72
N ASP A 291 17.96 4.61 0.42
CA ASP A 291 17.11 5.23 -0.63
C ASP A 291 16.31 4.22 -1.48
N SER A 292 16.71 2.93 -1.50
CA SER A 292 16.00 1.84 -2.22
C SER A 292 16.36 0.46 -1.65
N SER A 293 15.50 -0.55 -1.85
CA SER A 293 15.72 -1.92 -1.36
C SER A 293 15.17 -3.00 -2.29
N GLY A 294 15.86 -4.14 -2.37
CA GLY A 294 15.45 -5.32 -3.13
C GLY A 294 16.08 -6.60 -2.58
N SER A 295 16.08 -7.65 -3.39
CA SER A 295 16.71 -8.94 -3.09
C SER A 295 17.87 -9.21 -4.02
N GLY A 296 18.75 -10.11 -3.59
CA GLY A 296 19.80 -10.66 -4.42
C GLY A 296 20.15 -12.07 -3.97
N PHE A 297 20.94 -12.76 -4.78
CA PHE A 297 21.39 -14.11 -4.43
C PHE A 297 22.83 -14.36 -4.85
N ALA A 298 23.54 -15.15 -4.05
CA ALA A 298 24.93 -15.49 -4.30
C ALA A 298 25.03 -16.38 -5.55
N VAL A 299 25.88 -15.97 -6.49
CA VAL A 299 26.15 -16.70 -7.74
C VAL A 299 27.55 -17.30 -7.78
N SER A 300 28.43 -16.84 -6.89
CA SER A 300 29.80 -17.32 -6.74
C SER A 300 30.19 -17.49 -5.28
N SER A 301 31.15 -18.37 -5.01
CA SER A 301 31.70 -18.59 -3.67
C SER A 301 32.58 -17.44 -3.18
N ASP A 302 33.12 -16.63 -4.07
CA ASP A 302 34.06 -15.54 -3.78
C ASP A 302 33.39 -14.18 -3.47
N GLY A 303 32.06 -14.10 -3.43
CA GLY A 303 31.36 -12.91 -2.91
C GLY A 303 30.44 -12.19 -3.89
N TRP A 304 30.24 -12.72 -5.10
CA TRP A 304 29.32 -12.14 -6.07
C TRP A 304 27.86 -12.48 -5.80
N VAL A 305 27.04 -11.43 -5.75
CA VAL A 305 25.58 -11.47 -5.57
C VAL A 305 24.92 -10.82 -6.78
N LEU A 306 23.97 -11.52 -7.41
CA LEU A 306 23.18 -11.01 -8.52
C LEU A 306 21.89 -10.36 -8.01
N THR A 307 21.49 -9.25 -8.62
CA THR A 307 20.28 -8.47 -8.33
C THR A 307 19.83 -7.69 -9.58
N ASN A 308 18.85 -6.79 -9.46
CA ASN A 308 18.44 -5.93 -10.56
C ASN A 308 19.23 -4.61 -10.63
N ALA A 309 19.34 -4.06 -11.84
CA ALA A 309 19.98 -2.76 -12.06
C ALA A 309 19.22 -1.63 -11.37
N HIS A 310 17.89 -1.64 -11.38
CA HIS A 310 17.11 -0.60 -10.68
C HIS A 310 17.23 -0.66 -9.15
N VAL A 311 17.74 -1.77 -8.58
CA VAL A 311 17.98 -1.92 -7.13
C VAL A 311 19.35 -1.36 -6.73
N ALA A 312 20.39 -1.61 -7.54
CA ALA A 312 21.78 -1.33 -7.16
C ALA A 312 22.52 -0.33 -8.06
N GLY A 313 21.98 0.00 -9.24
CA GLY A 313 22.72 0.66 -10.32
C GLY A 313 23.00 2.14 -10.07
N SER A 314 22.01 2.88 -9.56
CA SER A 314 22.13 4.30 -9.20
C SER A 314 22.61 4.52 -7.76
N CYS A 315 22.99 3.46 -7.04
CA CYS A 315 23.37 3.55 -5.64
C CYS A 315 24.79 4.07 -5.45
N ARG A 316 24.95 4.99 -4.50
CA ARG A 316 26.26 5.45 -4.01
C ARG A 316 26.94 4.36 -3.20
N THR A 317 26.19 3.73 -2.32
CA THR A 317 26.64 2.61 -1.48
C THR A 317 25.62 1.50 -1.58
N VAL A 318 26.06 0.26 -1.80
CA VAL A 318 25.18 -0.92 -1.78
C VAL A 318 25.53 -1.77 -0.58
N MET A 319 24.56 -2.17 0.23
CA MET A 319 24.72 -3.05 1.39
C MET A 319 23.97 -4.35 1.16
N VAL A 320 24.64 -5.48 1.36
CA VAL A 320 24.10 -6.82 1.15
C VAL A 320 23.90 -7.49 2.52
N GLY A 321 22.69 -7.35 3.07
CA GLY A 321 22.30 -7.97 4.35
C GLY A 321 23.34 -7.82 5.45
N ASP A 322 23.67 -8.95 6.08
CA ASP A 322 24.73 -9.09 7.08
C ASP A 322 26.13 -9.31 6.47
N LYS A 323 26.25 -9.37 5.14
CA LYS A 323 27.50 -9.62 4.41
C LYS A 323 28.34 -8.37 4.20
N GLY A 324 27.75 -7.19 4.34
CA GLY A 324 28.44 -5.91 4.38
C GLY A 324 28.22 -5.03 3.15
N ILE A 325 29.05 -3.99 3.03
CA ILE A 325 29.00 -3.01 1.93
C ILE A 325 29.70 -3.61 0.72
N ALA A 326 29.10 -3.44 -0.46
CA ALA A 326 29.67 -3.84 -1.72
C ALA A 326 30.88 -2.97 -2.06
N ASP A 327 32.01 -3.61 -2.39
CA ASP A 327 33.22 -2.93 -2.82
C ASP A 327 33.24 -2.71 -4.35
N ARG A 328 32.41 -3.45 -5.09
CA ARG A 328 32.28 -3.36 -6.53
C ARG A 328 30.85 -3.62 -6.97
N VAL A 329 30.38 -2.83 -7.93
CA VAL A 329 29.07 -2.95 -8.57
C VAL A 329 29.26 -2.94 -10.08
N VAL A 330 28.66 -3.91 -10.75
CA VAL A 330 28.63 -4.04 -12.21
C VAL A 330 27.17 -4.00 -12.65
N VAL A 331 26.84 -3.20 -13.66
CA VAL A 331 25.45 -2.89 -14.03
C VAL A 331 25.23 -3.09 -15.52
N ASP A 332 24.12 -3.70 -15.88
CA ASP A 332 23.54 -3.75 -17.23
C ASP A 332 22.09 -3.23 -17.15
N GLU A 333 21.95 -1.91 -17.30
CA GLU A 333 20.65 -1.24 -17.25
C GLU A 333 19.70 -1.73 -18.34
N ALA A 334 20.23 -2.07 -19.53
CA ALA A 334 19.43 -2.51 -20.67
C ALA A 334 18.68 -3.81 -20.34
N ASN A 335 19.33 -4.72 -19.61
CA ASN A 335 18.77 -6.01 -19.19
C ASN A 335 18.26 -6.02 -17.75
N ASP A 336 18.29 -4.88 -17.06
CA ASP A 336 17.91 -4.73 -15.64
C ASP A 336 18.65 -5.72 -14.71
N LEU A 337 19.94 -5.95 -14.96
CA LEU A 337 20.79 -6.83 -14.16
C LEU A 337 21.92 -6.03 -13.50
N ALA A 338 22.23 -6.36 -12.25
CA ALA A 338 23.44 -5.90 -11.58
C ALA A 338 24.08 -7.04 -10.80
N ALA A 339 25.41 -7.05 -10.73
CA ALA A 339 26.17 -7.90 -9.84
C ALA A 339 26.94 -7.03 -8.86
N VAL A 340 26.83 -7.37 -7.58
CA VAL A 340 27.53 -6.68 -6.49
C VAL A 340 28.48 -7.66 -5.81
N HIS A 341 29.68 -7.20 -5.52
CA HIS A 341 30.69 -7.98 -4.83
C HIS A 341 30.81 -7.49 -3.40
N VAL A 342 30.82 -8.43 -2.45
CA VAL A 342 31.10 -8.18 -1.04
C VAL A 342 32.29 -9.05 -0.62
N GLY A 343 33.09 -8.57 0.34
CA GLY A 343 34.23 -9.31 0.90
C GLY A 343 33.84 -10.50 1.80
N ALA A 344 32.80 -11.25 1.45
CA ALA A 344 32.30 -12.41 2.17
C ALA A 344 32.28 -13.65 1.25
N THR A 345 32.54 -14.84 1.82
CA THR A 345 32.49 -16.09 1.05
C THR A 345 31.14 -16.78 1.19
N PHE A 346 30.64 -17.36 0.10
CA PHE A 346 29.39 -18.13 0.09
C PHE A 346 29.65 -19.62 -0.04
N ALA A 347 29.21 -20.41 0.95
CA ALA A 347 29.44 -21.86 0.97
C ALA A 347 28.62 -22.60 -0.12
N LYS A 348 27.44 -22.09 -0.46
CA LYS A 348 26.50 -22.70 -1.41
C LYS A 348 25.88 -21.65 -2.33
N PRO A 349 26.64 -21.06 -3.27
CA PRO A 349 26.05 -20.17 -4.27
C PRO A 349 25.01 -20.93 -5.11
N LEU A 350 23.99 -20.23 -5.57
CA LEU A 350 22.95 -20.82 -6.40
C LEU A 350 23.46 -21.08 -7.81
N ARG A 351 22.96 -22.17 -8.42
CA ARG A 351 23.34 -22.58 -9.77
C ARG A 351 22.30 -22.09 -10.76
N LEU A 352 22.74 -21.41 -11.82
CA LEU A 352 21.86 -20.98 -12.91
C LEU A 352 21.44 -22.19 -13.76
N ALA A 353 20.23 -22.17 -14.31
CA ALA A 353 19.81 -23.19 -15.26
C ALA A 353 20.66 -23.12 -16.54
N ALA A 354 21.23 -24.25 -16.97
CA ALA A 354 22.06 -24.33 -18.18
C ALA A 354 21.28 -24.30 -19.52
N GLY A 355 19.97 -24.06 -19.47
CA GLY A 355 19.09 -24.06 -20.64
C GLY A 355 17.77 -23.36 -20.36
N THR A 356 16.94 -23.25 -21.40
CA THR A 356 15.65 -22.57 -21.32
C THR A 356 14.69 -23.31 -20.38
N PRO A 357 14.05 -22.61 -19.43
CA PRO A 357 12.96 -23.17 -18.64
C PRO A 357 11.81 -23.67 -19.53
N ARG A 358 10.98 -24.57 -19.00
CA ARG A 358 9.82 -25.10 -19.73
C ARG A 358 8.57 -24.32 -19.39
N LEU A 359 7.67 -24.20 -20.37
CA LEU A 359 6.33 -23.70 -20.12
C LEU A 359 5.61 -24.61 -19.11
N GLY A 360 4.96 -24.01 -18.11
CA GLY A 360 4.27 -24.70 -17.02
C GLY A 360 5.19 -25.26 -15.93
N GLU A 361 6.51 -25.01 -15.99
CA GLU A 361 7.44 -25.44 -14.94
C GLU A 361 7.11 -24.75 -13.61
N ASP A 362 6.97 -25.54 -12.54
CA ASP A 362 6.76 -25.06 -11.17
C ASP A 362 7.98 -24.25 -10.70
N VAL A 363 7.72 -23.06 -10.17
CA VAL A 363 8.76 -22.14 -9.71
C VAL A 363 8.43 -21.53 -8.36
N LEU A 364 9.48 -21.21 -7.62
CA LEU A 364 9.45 -20.46 -6.39
C LEU A 364 10.16 -19.12 -6.59
N ALA A 365 9.49 -18.03 -6.27
CA ALA A 365 10.14 -16.72 -6.17
C ALA A 365 10.54 -16.51 -4.70
N LEU A 366 11.82 -16.24 -4.48
CA LEU A 366 12.36 -16.00 -3.14
C LEU A 366 12.89 -14.57 -3.04
N GLY A 367 12.60 -13.93 -1.92
CA GLY A 367 13.06 -12.57 -1.69
C GLY A 367 12.73 -12.07 -0.29
N PHE A 368 13.18 -10.86 -0.02
CA PHE A 368 12.93 -10.14 1.23
C PHE A 368 12.01 -8.96 0.94
N PRO A 369 10.69 -9.18 0.91
CA PRO A 369 9.75 -8.07 0.96
C PRO A 369 9.93 -7.36 2.30
N LEU A 370 10.24 -6.06 2.27
CA LEU A 370 10.09 -5.17 3.43
C LEU A 370 10.93 -5.57 4.67
N ARG A 371 12.26 -5.40 4.57
CA ARG A 371 13.28 -5.59 5.64
C ARG A 371 13.13 -4.73 6.90
N SER A 372 12.00 -4.06 7.07
CA SER A 372 11.75 -3.13 8.17
C SER A 372 10.34 -3.22 8.76
N ILE A 373 9.52 -4.20 8.33
CA ILE A 373 8.11 -4.32 8.76
C ILE A 373 7.69 -5.77 9.07
N LEU A 374 8.23 -6.78 8.38
CA LEU A 374 7.99 -8.18 8.70
C LEU A 374 9.26 -8.83 9.26
N ALA A 375 9.13 -10.04 9.80
CA ALA A 375 10.27 -10.81 10.27
C ALA A 375 11.43 -10.76 9.24
N ASP A 376 12.67 -10.79 9.71
CA ASP A 376 13.91 -10.90 8.91
C ASP A 376 13.96 -12.15 7.99
N SER A 377 12.85 -12.85 7.86
CA SER A 377 12.64 -14.11 7.18
C SER A 377 12.40 -13.91 5.69
N LEU A 378 13.03 -14.79 4.93
CA LEU A 378 12.81 -14.99 3.51
C LEU A 378 11.34 -15.26 3.20
N ASN A 379 10.77 -14.53 2.23
CA ASN A 379 9.46 -14.85 1.66
C ASN A 379 9.63 -15.80 0.48
N VAL A 380 8.69 -16.74 0.38
CA VAL A 380 8.64 -17.71 -0.71
C VAL A 380 7.23 -17.74 -1.28
N THR A 381 7.09 -17.43 -2.56
CA THR A 381 5.84 -17.58 -3.29
C THR A 381 5.99 -18.63 -4.37
N ARG A 382 4.93 -19.41 -4.61
CA ARG A 382 4.90 -20.45 -5.64
C ARG A 382 4.06 -19.99 -6.82
N GLY A 383 4.50 -20.38 -8.02
CA GLY A 383 3.72 -20.30 -9.25
C GLY A 383 4.32 -21.20 -10.33
N ASN A 384 4.09 -20.84 -11.58
CA ASN A 384 4.66 -21.50 -12.74
C ASN A 384 5.22 -20.50 -13.77
N VAL A 385 6.01 -21.02 -14.71
CA VAL A 385 6.36 -20.29 -15.94
C VAL A 385 5.15 -20.27 -16.87
N SER A 386 4.51 -19.11 -17.01
CA SER A 386 3.30 -18.93 -17.82
C SER A 386 3.59 -18.56 -19.28
N SER A 387 4.78 -18.02 -19.58
CA SER A 387 5.27 -17.78 -20.94
C SER A 387 6.81 -17.76 -20.96
N LEU A 388 7.40 -18.14 -22.09
CA LEU A 388 8.85 -18.05 -22.33
C LEU A 388 9.28 -16.70 -22.93
N LEU A 389 8.33 -15.77 -23.07
CA LEU A 389 8.52 -14.44 -23.61
C LEU A 389 7.90 -13.41 -22.67
N GLY A 390 8.52 -12.24 -22.61
CA GLY A 390 7.99 -11.06 -21.92
C GLY A 390 6.94 -10.30 -22.74
N LEU A 391 6.62 -9.11 -22.26
CA LEU A 391 5.80 -8.14 -23.00
C LEU A 391 6.33 -7.93 -24.42
N GLN A 392 5.41 -7.77 -25.38
CA GLN A 392 5.75 -7.55 -26.80
C GLN A 392 6.70 -8.63 -27.38
N ASN A 393 6.61 -9.86 -26.89
CA ASN A 393 7.48 -10.98 -27.26
C ASN A 393 8.97 -10.75 -26.94
N ASP A 394 9.28 -9.95 -25.91
CA ASP A 394 10.67 -9.72 -25.51
C ASP A 394 11.31 -11.06 -25.06
N PRO A 395 12.33 -11.56 -25.78
CA PRO A 395 12.89 -12.88 -25.52
C PRO A 395 13.79 -12.91 -24.29
N ARG A 396 14.02 -11.78 -23.59
CA ARG A 396 14.86 -11.69 -22.40
C ARG A 396 14.14 -12.05 -21.11
N TYR A 397 12.80 -12.05 -21.13
CA TYR A 397 11.98 -12.29 -19.94
C TYR A 397 11.15 -13.56 -20.08
N LEU A 398 10.76 -14.08 -18.92
CA LEU A 398 9.73 -15.09 -18.72
C LEU A 398 8.51 -14.40 -18.10
N GLN A 399 7.31 -14.84 -18.46
CA GLN A 399 6.12 -14.53 -17.67
C GLN A 399 5.92 -15.63 -16.62
N ILE A 400 5.59 -15.23 -15.40
CA ILE A 400 5.36 -16.12 -14.27
C ILE A 400 4.04 -15.78 -13.58
N SER A 401 3.41 -16.81 -13.01
CA SER A 401 2.21 -16.65 -12.18
C SER A 401 2.52 -16.52 -10.68
N ALA A 402 3.78 -16.76 -10.27
CA ALA A 402 4.18 -16.60 -8.88
C ALA A 402 3.94 -15.15 -8.43
N PRO A 403 3.24 -14.91 -7.31
CA PRO A 403 3.04 -13.56 -6.80
C PRO A 403 4.38 -12.88 -6.48
N VAL A 404 4.60 -11.69 -7.04
CA VAL A 404 5.79 -10.86 -6.81
C VAL A 404 5.36 -9.56 -6.13
N GLN A 405 6.10 -9.13 -5.11
CA GLN A 405 5.87 -7.90 -4.36
C GLN A 405 7.14 -7.04 -4.35
N PRO A 406 7.04 -5.72 -4.08
CA PRO A 406 8.22 -4.88 -3.85
C PRO A 406 9.16 -5.51 -2.81
N GLY A 407 10.44 -5.60 -3.15
CA GLY A 407 11.47 -6.31 -2.37
C GLY A 407 11.86 -7.69 -2.93
N ASN A 408 11.02 -8.34 -3.73
CA ASN A 408 11.40 -9.56 -4.46
C ASN A 408 12.25 -9.25 -5.72
N SER A 409 12.25 -8.00 -6.21
CA SER A 409 13.10 -7.56 -7.32
C SER A 409 14.56 -7.90 -7.07
N GLY A 410 15.17 -8.62 -8.02
CA GLY A 410 16.54 -9.10 -7.96
C GLY A 410 16.70 -10.44 -7.24
N GLY A 411 15.65 -10.94 -6.60
CA GLY A 411 15.62 -12.26 -5.98
C GLY A 411 15.56 -13.40 -7.01
N PRO A 412 15.97 -14.62 -6.63
CA PRO A 412 15.98 -15.74 -7.54
C PRO A 412 14.56 -16.30 -7.74
N LEU A 413 14.26 -16.64 -8.99
CA LEU A 413 13.19 -17.56 -9.36
C LEU A 413 13.81 -18.94 -9.53
N VAL A 414 13.47 -19.90 -8.68
CA VAL A 414 14.04 -21.26 -8.70
C VAL A 414 13.01 -22.32 -9.06
N ASP A 415 13.44 -23.38 -9.73
CA ASP A 415 12.62 -24.59 -9.86
C ASP A 415 12.65 -25.44 -8.56
N LEU A 416 11.83 -26.48 -8.49
CA LEU A 416 11.79 -27.41 -7.35
C LEU A 416 13.05 -28.30 -7.21
N SER A 417 14.09 -28.06 -8.00
CA SER A 417 15.42 -28.66 -7.82
C SER A 417 16.45 -27.65 -7.29
N GLY A 418 16.03 -26.42 -7.00
CA GLY A 418 16.87 -25.34 -6.46
C GLY A 418 17.73 -24.65 -7.51
N ARG A 419 17.47 -24.86 -8.81
CA ARG A 419 18.19 -24.16 -9.89
C ARG A 419 17.51 -22.84 -10.18
N VAL A 420 18.30 -21.78 -10.37
CA VAL A 420 17.78 -20.47 -10.75
C VAL A 420 17.35 -20.50 -12.21
N VAL A 421 16.04 -20.42 -12.43
CA VAL A 421 15.42 -20.36 -13.75
C VAL A 421 15.01 -18.93 -14.14
N GLY A 422 15.27 -17.94 -13.29
CA GLY A 422 15.18 -16.53 -13.63
C GLY A 422 15.55 -15.59 -12.48
N VAL A 423 15.61 -14.29 -12.77
CA VAL A 423 15.77 -13.21 -11.79
C VAL A 423 14.50 -12.40 -11.77
N VAL A 424 13.80 -12.37 -10.64
CA VAL A 424 12.51 -11.66 -10.52
C VAL A 424 12.71 -10.17 -10.80
N THR A 425 11.86 -9.57 -11.63
CA THR A 425 11.90 -8.14 -11.97
C THR A 425 10.49 -7.56 -11.96
N ALA A 426 10.34 -6.33 -11.49
CA ALA A 426 9.05 -5.63 -11.38
C ALA A 426 8.57 -5.01 -12.72
N LYS A 427 9.08 -5.47 -13.87
CA LYS A 427 8.99 -4.76 -15.16
C LYS A 427 7.60 -4.70 -15.83
N LEU A 428 6.52 -4.98 -15.11
CA LEU A 428 5.17 -4.64 -15.55
C LEU A 428 4.71 -3.41 -14.80
N ASP A 429 4.70 -2.27 -15.49
CA ASP A 429 3.83 -1.19 -15.08
C ASP A 429 2.40 -1.62 -15.40
N ALA A 430 1.76 -2.25 -14.42
CA ALA A 430 0.39 -2.72 -14.51
C ALA A 430 -0.57 -1.57 -14.85
N MET A 431 -0.19 -0.32 -14.57
CA MET A 431 -0.94 0.88 -14.93
C MET A 431 -0.73 1.24 -16.39
N ALA A 432 0.49 1.18 -16.93
CA ALA A 432 0.72 1.41 -18.37
C ALA A 432 0.01 0.37 -19.26
N VAL A 433 -0.14 -0.87 -18.79
CA VAL A 433 -0.95 -1.89 -19.49
C VAL A 433 -2.43 -1.66 -19.27
N ALA A 434 -2.88 -1.34 -18.06
CA ALA A 434 -4.29 -1.01 -17.79
C ALA A 434 -4.77 0.25 -18.55
N ASP A 435 -3.91 1.25 -18.72
CA ASP A 435 -4.17 2.47 -19.50
C ASP A 435 -4.31 2.15 -21.00
N ALA A 436 -3.61 1.13 -21.49
CA ALA A 436 -3.64 0.71 -22.88
C ALA A 436 -4.74 -0.32 -23.20
N THR A 437 -5.11 -1.18 -22.25
CA THR A 437 -6.02 -2.32 -22.48
C THR A 437 -7.35 -2.23 -21.73
N GLY A 438 -7.47 -1.36 -20.72
CA GLY A 438 -8.66 -1.24 -19.87
C GLY A 438 -8.84 -2.36 -18.84
N ASP A 439 -7.87 -3.28 -18.75
CA ASP A 439 -7.87 -4.44 -17.84
C ASP A 439 -6.54 -4.47 -17.07
N ILE A 440 -6.60 -4.69 -15.75
CA ILE A 440 -5.40 -4.92 -14.93
C ILE A 440 -5.03 -6.40 -15.02
N PRO A 441 -3.91 -6.78 -15.66
CA PRO A 441 -3.58 -8.17 -15.81
C PRO A 441 -3.28 -8.80 -14.45
N GLN A 442 -4.13 -9.73 -14.01
CA GLN A 442 -3.94 -10.49 -12.79
C GLN A 442 -2.94 -11.63 -13.03
N SER A 443 -2.04 -11.88 -12.08
CA SER A 443 -1.05 -12.98 -12.14
C SER A 443 -0.08 -12.92 -13.34
N ILE A 444 0.23 -11.72 -13.83
CA ILE A 444 1.27 -11.51 -14.84
C ILE A 444 2.46 -10.83 -14.16
N ASN A 445 3.46 -11.63 -13.80
CA ASN A 445 4.74 -11.14 -13.30
C ASN A 445 5.86 -11.55 -14.26
N PHE A 446 7.04 -10.94 -14.13
CA PHE A 446 8.15 -11.20 -15.02
C PHE A 446 9.44 -11.58 -14.27
N ALA A 447 10.25 -12.40 -14.93
CA ALA A 447 11.60 -12.71 -14.50
C ALA A 447 12.56 -12.64 -15.70
N ILE A 448 13.75 -12.10 -15.50
CA ILE A 448 14.83 -12.11 -16.49
C ILE A 448 15.32 -13.56 -16.63
N ARG A 449 15.51 -14.01 -17.87
CA ARG A 449 15.90 -15.40 -18.15
C ARG A 449 17.32 -15.74 -17.68
N PRO A 450 17.59 -17.03 -17.42
CA PRO A 450 18.87 -17.45 -16.87
C PRO A 450 20.01 -17.35 -17.89
N ASP A 451 19.73 -17.36 -19.19
CA ASP A 451 20.72 -17.14 -20.25
C ASP A 451 21.16 -15.68 -20.34
N ALA A 452 20.25 -14.73 -20.16
CA ALA A 452 20.59 -13.31 -20.04
C ALA A 452 21.47 -13.06 -18.80
N ALA A 453 21.11 -13.64 -17.66
CA ALA A 453 21.93 -13.58 -16.44
C ALA A 453 23.31 -14.23 -16.63
N SER A 454 23.37 -15.42 -17.24
CA SER A 454 24.62 -16.13 -17.51
C SER A 454 25.54 -15.34 -18.47
N ALA A 455 24.97 -14.75 -19.52
CA ALA A 455 25.70 -13.93 -20.47
C ALA A 455 26.24 -12.65 -19.80
N PHE A 456 25.46 -12.02 -18.92
CA PHE A 456 25.88 -10.86 -18.14
C PHE A 456 27.06 -11.21 -17.21
N LEU A 457 26.97 -12.30 -16.46
CA LEU A 457 28.06 -12.74 -15.56
C LEU A 457 29.33 -13.09 -16.35
N ALA A 458 29.20 -13.88 -17.41
CA ALA A 458 30.32 -14.29 -18.26
C ALA A 458 31.01 -13.08 -18.94
N LYS A 459 30.22 -12.12 -19.46
CA LYS A 459 30.74 -10.90 -20.09
C LYS A 459 31.59 -10.07 -19.13
N ASN A 460 31.28 -10.12 -17.84
CA ASN A 460 31.98 -9.35 -16.81
C ASN A 460 33.07 -10.15 -16.07
N GLY A 461 33.36 -11.38 -16.53
CA GLY A 461 34.39 -12.24 -15.93
C GLY A 461 34.05 -12.66 -14.50
N ILE A 462 32.76 -12.79 -14.18
CA ILE A 462 32.30 -13.27 -12.87
C ILE A 462 32.07 -14.77 -12.99
N ASP A 463 32.74 -15.55 -12.12
CA ASP A 463 32.56 -17.00 -12.07
C ASP A 463 31.17 -17.34 -11.53
N PHE A 464 30.53 -18.36 -12.12
CA PHE A 464 29.25 -18.87 -11.66
C PHE A 464 29.08 -20.33 -12.06
N ALA A 465 28.25 -21.06 -11.32
CA ALA A 465 27.92 -22.44 -11.63
C ALA A 465 26.57 -22.53 -12.36
N SER A 466 26.47 -23.49 -13.29
CA SER A 466 25.21 -23.85 -13.95
C SER A 466 24.81 -25.28 -13.64
N ALA A 467 23.53 -25.60 -13.77
CA ALA A 467 22.96 -26.92 -13.52
C ALA A 467 22.00 -27.36 -14.65
N PRO A 468 22.10 -28.61 -15.15
CA PRO A 468 21.16 -29.15 -16.14
C PRO A 468 19.77 -29.35 -15.54
N ALA A 469 18.76 -29.52 -16.38
CA ALA A 469 17.40 -29.81 -15.94
C ALA A 469 17.34 -31.09 -15.10
N SER A 470 16.64 -31.03 -13.97
CA SER A 470 16.39 -32.19 -13.11
C SER A 470 15.07 -32.88 -13.48
N LYS A 471 15.00 -34.19 -13.27
CA LYS A 471 13.75 -34.97 -13.26
C LYS A 471 13.28 -35.30 -11.84
N THR A 472 14.09 -34.96 -10.84
CA THR A 472 13.82 -35.19 -9.42
C THR A 472 13.63 -33.83 -8.76
N PHE A 473 12.51 -33.67 -8.07
CA PHE A 473 12.09 -32.42 -7.44
C PHE A 473 11.85 -32.66 -5.96
N GLY A 474 12.28 -31.72 -5.12
CA GLY A 474 11.94 -31.68 -3.71
C GLY A 474 10.54 -31.12 -3.49
N SER A 475 10.09 -31.10 -2.23
CA SER A 475 8.94 -30.27 -1.87
C SER A 475 9.31 -28.78 -1.90
N VAL A 476 8.30 -27.91 -1.81
CA VAL A 476 8.52 -26.46 -1.66
C VAL A 476 9.40 -26.17 -0.44
N ALA A 477 9.17 -26.87 0.67
CA ALA A 477 9.94 -26.70 1.91
C ALA A 477 11.39 -27.16 1.73
N ASP A 478 11.63 -28.36 1.19
CA ASP A 478 12.99 -28.89 0.98
C ASP A 478 13.80 -28.01 0.03
N THR A 479 13.15 -27.52 -1.03
CA THR A 479 13.77 -26.62 -2.01
C THR A 479 14.15 -25.31 -1.34
N THR A 480 13.23 -24.72 -0.56
CA THR A 480 13.47 -23.47 0.19
C THR A 480 14.65 -23.62 1.13
N GLU A 481 14.68 -24.70 1.93
CA GLU A 481 15.76 -24.97 2.88
C GLU A 481 17.13 -25.07 2.18
N THR A 482 17.16 -25.60 0.96
CA THR A 482 18.39 -25.75 0.18
C THR A 482 18.93 -24.43 -0.35
N VAL A 483 18.07 -23.46 -0.67
CA VAL A 483 18.45 -22.21 -1.36
C VAL A 483 18.47 -20.97 -0.47
N GLN A 484 17.77 -21.00 0.67
CA GLN A 484 17.50 -19.80 1.49
C GLN A 484 18.76 -19.04 1.94
N ASP A 485 19.83 -19.75 2.30
CA ASP A 485 21.08 -19.15 2.82
C ASP A 485 21.84 -18.34 1.75
N ALA A 486 21.53 -18.60 0.48
CA ALA A 486 22.13 -17.91 -0.65
C ALA A 486 21.28 -16.72 -1.13
N VAL A 487 20.16 -16.41 -0.47
CA VAL A 487 19.32 -15.25 -0.78
C VAL A 487 19.50 -14.19 0.30
N MET A 488 19.69 -12.94 -0.11
CA MET A 488 20.01 -11.82 0.78
C MET A 488 19.23 -10.58 0.36
N PRO A 489 19.10 -9.54 1.21
CA PRO A 489 18.59 -8.28 0.73
C PRO A 489 19.71 -7.51 0.03
N VAL A 490 19.32 -6.56 -0.79
CA VAL A 490 20.22 -5.57 -1.35
C VAL A 490 19.64 -4.21 -1.02
N LEU A 491 20.42 -3.37 -0.34
CA LEU A 491 20.01 -2.07 0.15
C LEU A 491 20.87 -0.98 -0.50
N CYS A 492 20.23 0.05 -1.02
CA CYS A 492 20.86 1.22 -1.61
C CYS A 492 20.98 2.30 -0.54
N LEU A 493 22.20 2.64 -0.10
CA LEU A 493 22.45 3.74 0.85
C LEU A 493 22.94 4.96 0.07
N ALA A 494 22.12 6.01 0.03
CA ALA A 494 22.26 7.21 -0.81
C ALA A 494 22.26 6.92 -2.33
N ALA A 495 21.30 7.47 -3.07
CA ALA A 495 21.29 7.50 -4.53
C ALA A 495 22.30 8.53 -5.06
N LYS A 496 22.89 8.24 -6.22
CA LYS A 496 23.89 9.10 -6.89
C LYS A 496 23.28 10.35 -7.52
#